data_AF-A0A968B6A0-F1
#
_entry.id   AF-A0A968B6A0-F1
#
_cell.length_a   1.000
_cell.length_b   1.000
_cell.length_c   1.000
_cell.angle_alpha   90.00
_cell.angle_beta   90.00
_cell.angle_gamma   90.00
#
_symmetry.space_group_name_H-M   'P 1'
#
loop_
_entity.id
_entity.type
_entity.pdbx_description
1 polymer ?
#
loop_
_entity_poly.entity_id
_entity_poly.type
_entity_poly.pdbx_seq_one_letter_code
_entity_poly.pdbx_strand_id
1 'polypeptide(L)'
;MPDEASLAADYNQFRRKVLPEIQRHLEDKKLLILFDEFDVAVPADIADYFPADTLLGFLQMLIEEPQQPLAFVFVVGQRLDLLAEGYRRLFRSARAEPVGRLDQEDTYELLTDLGQLGQISYTNEALGKIWDLTNGHPLLTQLIGSEVFDRLQRQQTQVATPNDVEACLDK
;
A
#
# COMPACT_ATOMS: atom_id res chain seq x y z
N MET A 1 -1.65 -23.21 -19.20
CA MET A 1 -1.08 -21.85 -19.17
C MET A 1 -0.49 -21.38 -20.50
N PRO A 2 -0.84 -20.17 -20.98
CA PRO A 2 -0.10 -19.47 -22.04
C PRO A 2 1.28 -19.02 -21.53
N ASP A 3 2.26 -18.93 -22.43
CA ASP A 3 3.57 -18.33 -22.16
C ASP A 3 3.56 -16.81 -22.40
N GLU A 4 4.67 -16.15 -22.07
CA GLU A 4 4.82 -14.69 -22.18
C GLU A 4 4.63 -14.18 -23.62
N ALA A 5 5.23 -14.87 -24.61
CA ALA A 5 5.12 -14.50 -26.01
C ALA A 5 3.66 -14.58 -26.51
N SER A 6 2.93 -15.60 -26.06
CA SER A 6 1.51 -15.80 -26.37
C SER A 6 0.62 -14.74 -25.70
N LEU A 7 0.93 -14.32 -24.48
CA LEU A 7 0.23 -13.23 -23.79
C LEU A 7 0.50 -11.86 -24.43
N ALA A 8 1.74 -11.60 -24.86
CA ALA A 8 2.08 -10.38 -25.57
C ALA A 8 1.35 -10.28 -26.92
N ALA A 9 1.17 -11.40 -27.61
CA ALA A 9 0.41 -11.46 -28.87
C ALA A 9 -1.10 -11.32 -28.68
N ASP A 10 -1.66 -11.83 -27.58
CA ASP A 10 -3.08 -11.68 -27.22
C ASP A 10 -3.29 -11.67 -25.70
N TYR A 11 -3.34 -10.47 -25.14
CA TYR A 11 -3.54 -10.26 -23.70
C TYR A 11 -4.89 -10.78 -23.21
N ASN A 12 -5.89 -10.99 -24.08
CA ASN A 12 -7.16 -11.60 -23.68
C ASN A 12 -7.00 -13.07 -23.27
N GLN A 13 -5.86 -13.70 -23.58
CA GLN A 13 -5.55 -15.02 -23.04
C GLN A 13 -5.42 -15.01 -21.51
N PHE A 14 -5.04 -13.88 -20.90
CA PHE A 14 -5.05 -13.73 -19.45
C PHE A 14 -6.46 -13.95 -18.91
N ARG A 15 -7.45 -13.24 -19.44
CA ARG A 15 -8.87 -13.38 -19.05
C ARG A 15 -9.44 -14.77 -19.38
N ARG A 16 -9.11 -15.32 -20.55
CA ARG A 16 -9.75 -16.54 -21.09
C ARG A 16 -9.12 -17.84 -20.62
N LYS A 17 -7.85 -17.84 -20.24
CA LYS A 17 -7.10 -19.05 -19.89
C LYS A 17 -6.49 -18.95 -18.49
N VAL A 18 -5.80 -17.86 -18.18
CA VAL A 18 -5.07 -17.71 -16.90
C VAL A 18 -6.04 -17.54 -15.73
N LEU A 19 -6.96 -16.58 -15.79
CA LEU A 19 -7.90 -16.31 -14.69
C LEU A 19 -8.80 -17.52 -14.34
N PRO A 20 -9.40 -18.25 -15.30
CA PRO A 20 -10.15 -19.46 -14.98
C PRO A 20 -9.29 -20.55 -14.34
N GLU A 21 -8.03 -20.68 -14.78
CA GLU A 21 -7.10 -21.66 -14.19
C GLU A 21 -6.77 -21.30 -12.73
N ILE A 22 -6.55 -20.02 -12.42
CA ILE A 22 -6.37 -19.54 -11.04
C ILE A 22 -7.63 -19.80 -10.22
N GLN A 23 -8.81 -19.44 -10.73
CA GLN A 23 -10.09 -19.62 -10.03
C GLN A 23 -10.37 -21.08 -9.67
N ARG A 24 -10.01 -22.03 -10.53
CA ARG A 24 -10.13 -23.47 -10.22
C ARG A 24 -9.35 -23.89 -8.97
N HIS A 25 -8.29 -23.17 -8.61
CA HIS A 25 -7.47 -23.44 -7.43
C HIS A 25 -7.92 -22.63 -6.20
N LEU A 26 -8.83 -21.67 -6.37
CA LEU A 26 -9.32 -20.80 -5.30
C LEU A 26 -10.64 -21.26 -4.68
N GLU A 27 -11.27 -22.29 -5.24
CA GLU A 27 -12.58 -22.81 -4.80
C GLU A 27 -13.61 -21.66 -4.71
N ASP A 28 -14.19 -21.41 -3.54
CA ASP A 28 -15.20 -20.37 -3.31
C ASP A 28 -14.59 -18.98 -2.95
N LYS A 29 -13.26 -18.84 -3.00
CA LYS A 29 -12.57 -17.58 -2.66
C LYS A 29 -12.51 -16.65 -3.87
N LYS A 30 -12.58 -15.34 -3.59
CA LYS A 30 -12.35 -14.29 -4.59
C LYS A 30 -10.85 -14.06 -4.77
N LEU A 31 -10.43 -13.78 -6.00
CA LEU A 31 -9.07 -13.32 -6.27
C LEU A 31 -9.01 -11.80 -6.04
N LEU A 32 -8.18 -11.37 -5.09
CA LEU A 32 -7.86 -9.95 -4.89
C LEU A 32 -6.63 -9.58 -5.72
N ILE A 33 -6.77 -8.54 -6.56
CA ILE A 33 -5.67 -7.98 -7.34
C ILE A 33 -5.37 -6.59 -6.78
N LEU A 34 -4.15 -6.41 -6.27
CA LEU A 34 -3.64 -5.16 -5.72
C LEU A 34 -2.71 -4.51 -6.74
N PHE A 35 -3.00 -3.26 -7.09
CA PHE A 35 -2.12 -2.42 -7.87
C PHE A 35 -1.55 -1.33 -6.97
N ASP A 36 -0.26 -1.40 -6.72
CA ASP A 36 0.48 -0.33 -6.06
C ASP A 36 0.94 0.72 -7.07
N GLU A 37 1.08 1.98 -6.64
CA GLU A 37 1.51 3.11 -7.48
C GLU A 37 0.81 3.20 -8.86
N PHE A 38 -0.49 2.90 -8.91
CA PHE A 38 -1.20 2.69 -10.17
C PHE A 38 -1.37 3.95 -11.02
N ASP A 39 -1.21 5.13 -10.42
CA ASP A 39 -1.25 6.43 -11.10
C ASP A 39 0.08 6.85 -11.72
N VAL A 40 1.12 6.02 -11.61
CA VAL A 40 2.40 6.24 -12.30
C VAL A 40 2.24 5.95 -13.79
N ALA A 41 2.83 6.80 -14.63
CA ALA A 41 2.81 6.61 -16.08
C ALA A 41 3.42 5.25 -16.45
N VAL A 42 2.79 4.55 -17.41
CA VAL A 42 3.37 3.33 -17.99
C VAL A 42 4.77 3.67 -18.49
N PRO A 43 5.83 2.94 -18.06
CA PRO A 43 7.19 3.15 -18.52
C PRO A 43 7.25 3.23 -20.06
N ALA A 44 8.07 4.13 -20.60
CA ALA A 44 8.08 4.42 -22.03
C ALA A 44 8.39 3.19 -22.90
N ASP A 45 9.23 2.28 -22.40
CA ASP A 45 9.58 1.00 -23.00
C ASP A 45 8.42 -0.02 -23.03
N ILE A 46 7.43 0.14 -22.15
CA ILE A 46 6.20 -0.66 -22.12
C ILE A 46 5.11 0.01 -22.95
N ALA A 47 5.03 1.35 -22.91
CA ALA A 47 3.99 2.13 -23.58
C ALA A 47 3.94 1.90 -25.10
N ASP A 48 5.09 1.64 -25.72
CA ASP A 48 5.21 1.32 -27.15
C ASP A 48 4.54 -0.01 -27.54
N TYR A 49 4.45 -0.96 -26.60
CA TYR A 49 3.86 -2.30 -26.83
C TYR A 49 2.47 -2.44 -26.21
N PHE A 50 2.21 -1.74 -25.12
CA PHE A 50 0.96 -1.81 -24.36
C PHE A 50 0.56 -0.42 -23.86
N PRO A 51 -0.18 0.34 -24.69
CA PRO A 51 -0.60 1.69 -24.33
C PRO A 51 -1.45 1.69 -23.07
N ALA A 52 -1.31 2.73 -22.24
CA ALA A 52 -2.05 2.86 -20.98
C ALA A 52 -3.57 2.72 -21.16
N ASP A 53 -4.14 3.27 -22.24
CA ASP A 53 -5.58 3.14 -22.53
C ASP A 53 -6.02 1.69 -22.79
N THR A 54 -5.13 0.87 -23.35
CA THR A 54 -5.39 -0.56 -23.56
C THR A 54 -5.45 -1.30 -22.23
N LEU A 55 -4.51 -0.99 -21.31
CA LEU A 55 -4.52 -1.53 -19.96
C LEU A 55 -5.78 -1.12 -19.20
N LEU A 56 -6.11 0.18 -19.20
CA LEU A 56 -7.28 0.71 -18.50
C LEU A 56 -8.58 0.12 -19.05
N GLY A 57 -8.70 -0.01 -20.37
CA GLY A 57 -9.86 -0.66 -21.00
C GLY A 57 -9.95 -2.14 -20.64
N PHE A 58 -8.83 -2.85 -20.58
CA PHE A 58 -8.79 -4.25 -20.16
C PHE A 58 -9.24 -4.41 -18.70
N LEU A 59 -8.72 -3.58 -17.79
CA LEU A 59 -9.10 -3.61 -16.37
C LEU A 59 -10.56 -3.25 -16.15
N GLN A 60 -11.10 -2.25 -16.87
CA GLN A 60 -12.52 -1.91 -16.83
C GLN A 60 -13.37 -3.13 -17.17
N MET A 61 -13.02 -3.83 -18.25
CA MET A 61 -13.73 -5.02 -18.69
C MET A 61 -13.64 -6.15 -17.67
N LEU A 62 -12.52 -6.33 -16.97
CA LEU A 62 -12.41 -7.30 -15.88
C LEU A 62 -13.26 -6.93 -14.65
N ILE A 63 -13.34 -5.64 -14.30
CA ILE A 63 -14.16 -5.15 -13.19
C ILE A 63 -15.65 -5.35 -13.46
N GLU A 64 -16.06 -5.20 -14.72
CA GLU A 64 -17.45 -5.32 -15.14
C GLU A 64 -17.89 -6.77 -15.41
N GLU A 65 -16.97 -7.74 -15.42
CA GLU A 65 -17.25 -9.15 -15.73
C GLU A 65 -17.98 -9.85 -14.57
N PRO A 66 -19.28 -10.17 -14.68
CA PRO A 66 -20.07 -10.70 -13.56
C PRO A 66 -19.68 -12.13 -13.18
N GLN A 67 -19.08 -12.88 -14.11
CA GLN A 67 -18.82 -14.31 -14.01
C GLN A 67 -17.43 -14.63 -13.41
N GLN A 68 -16.59 -13.62 -13.15
CA GLN A 68 -15.26 -13.80 -12.58
C GLN A 68 -15.18 -13.01 -11.27
N PRO A 69 -15.29 -13.66 -10.09
CA PRO A 69 -15.32 -12.95 -8.82
C PRO A 69 -13.92 -12.42 -8.47
N LEU A 70 -13.58 -11.28 -9.07
CA LEU A 70 -12.38 -10.51 -8.80
C LEU A 70 -12.71 -9.37 -7.83
N ALA A 71 -11.78 -9.08 -6.94
CA ALA A 71 -11.75 -7.85 -6.17
C ALA A 71 -10.51 -7.05 -6.59
N PHE A 72 -10.66 -5.73 -6.68
CA PHE A 72 -9.57 -4.85 -7.07
C PHE A 72 -9.33 -3.82 -5.98
N VAL A 73 -8.05 -3.60 -5.66
CA VAL A 73 -7.59 -2.49 -4.83
C VAL A 73 -6.53 -1.74 -5.61
N PHE A 74 -6.75 -0.45 -5.79
CA PHE A 74 -5.82 0.44 -6.49
C PHE A 74 -5.29 1.45 -5.48
N VAL A 75 -3.98 1.50 -5.33
CA VAL A 75 -3.29 2.53 -4.56
C VAL A 75 -2.82 3.60 -5.54
N VAL A 76 -3.18 4.85 -5.26
CA VAL A 76 -2.82 6.00 -6.08
C VAL A 76 -2.29 7.13 -5.20
N GLY A 77 -1.15 7.72 -5.59
CA GLY A 77 -0.53 8.84 -4.86
C GLY A 77 -1.11 10.20 -5.21
N GLN A 78 -1.65 10.33 -6.43
CA GLN A 78 -2.29 11.55 -6.92
C GLN A 78 -3.77 11.61 -6.55
N ARG A 79 -4.26 12.84 -6.39
CA ARG A 79 -5.70 13.08 -6.21
C ARG A 79 -6.47 12.61 -7.46
N LEU A 80 -7.58 11.91 -7.22
CA LEU A 80 -8.42 11.35 -8.29
C LEU A 80 -8.89 12.39 -9.32
N ASP A 81 -9.10 13.65 -8.90
CA ASP A 81 -9.53 14.75 -9.77
C ASP A 81 -8.42 15.27 -10.69
N LEU A 82 -7.16 14.91 -10.45
CA LEU A 82 -6.01 15.26 -11.29
C LEU A 82 -5.65 14.14 -12.29
N LEU A 83 -6.17 12.93 -12.10
CA LEU A 83 -5.89 11.81 -13.00
C LEU A 83 -6.46 12.03 -14.40
N ALA A 84 -5.84 11.41 -15.42
CA ALA A 84 -6.33 11.44 -16.79
C ALA A 84 -7.72 10.76 -16.92
N GLU A 85 -8.45 11.06 -18.00
CA GLU A 85 -9.85 10.62 -18.18
C GLU A 85 -10.01 9.09 -18.08
N GLY A 86 -9.06 8.32 -18.61
CA GLY A 86 -9.09 6.86 -18.55
C GLY A 86 -9.14 6.31 -17.12
N TYR A 87 -8.31 6.85 -16.22
CA TYR A 87 -8.31 6.47 -14.80
C TYR A 87 -9.61 6.88 -14.10
N ARG A 88 -10.13 8.07 -14.37
CA ARG A 88 -11.42 8.51 -13.81
C ARG A 88 -12.58 7.61 -14.25
N ARG A 89 -12.51 7.07 -15.47
CA ARG A 89 -13.48 6.10 -15.97
C ARG A 89 -13.38 4.78 -15.20
N LEU A 90 -12.17 4.27 -15.02
CA LEU A 90 -11.88 3.05 -14.25
C LEU A 90 -12.41 3.14 -12.82
N PHE A 91 -12.19 4.27 -12.16
CA PHE A 91 -12.56 4.46 -10.75
C PHE A 91 -14.00 4.93 -10.53
N ARG A 92 -14.82 5.04 -11.58
CA ARG A 92 -16.20 5.54 -11.45
C ARG A 92 -17.04 4.71 -10.49
N SER A 93 -16.84 3.39 -10.44
CA SER A 93 -17.53 2.45 -9.56
C SER A 93 -16.72 2.10 -8.30
N ALA A 94 -15.52 2.65 -8.14
CA ALA A 94 -14.64 2.35 -7.02
C ALA A 94 -15.04 3.15 -5.77
N ARG A 95 -14.88 2.54 -4.60
CA ARG A 95 -14.94 3.23 -3.32
C ARG A 95 -13.57 3.83 -3.02
N ALA A 96 -13.48 5.15 -2.96
CA ALA A 96 -12.25 5.85 -2.61
C ALA A 96 -12.13 5.97 -1.08
N GLU A 97 -11.04 5.45 -0.52
CA GLU A 97 -10.69 5.60 0.88
C GLU A 97 -9.40 6.43 0.99
N PRO A 98 -9.46 7.65 1.53
CA PRO A 98 -8.27 8.48 1.67
C PRO A 98 -7.36 7.89 2.77
N VAL A 99 -6.13 7.56 2.40
CA VAL A 99 -5.09 7.20 3.35
C VAL A 99 -4.29 8.47 3.68
N GLY A 100 -4.37 8.89 4.94
CA GLY A 100 -3.81 10.14 5.42
C GLY A 100 -2.68 9.96 6.44
N ARG A 101 -2.45 11.02 7.20
CA ARG A 101 -1.65 10.94 8.43
C ARG A 101 -2.41 10.13 9.47
N LEU A 102 -1.68 9.51 10.37
CA LEU A 102 -2.23 8.93 11.59
C LEU A 102 -2.76 10.06 12.47
N ASP A 103 -3.86 9.83 13.16
CA ASP A 103 -4.19 10.69 14.30
C ASP A 103 -3.33 10.32 15.52
N GLN A 104 -3.54 11.05 16.63
CA GLN A 104 -2.74 10.85 17.83
C GLN A 104 -2.97 9.48 18.46
N GLU A 105 -4.20 8.97 18.42
CA GLU A 105 -4.57 7.68 18.98
C GLU A 105 -3.94 6.56 18.15
N ASP A 106 -4.11 6.60 16.83
CA ASP A 106 -3.49 5.67 15.87
C ASP A 106 -1.96 5.68 15.97
N THR A 107 -1.37 6.87 16.16
CA THR A 107 0.10 7.01 16.33
C THR A 107 0.57 6.29 17.60
N TYR A 108 -0.17 6.44 18.70
CA TYR A 108 0.19 5.83 19.97
C TYR A 108 -0.01 4.33 19.92
N GLU A 109 -1.14 3.88 19.37
CA GLU A 109 -1.45 2.46 19.18
C GLU A 109 -0.35 1.79 18.36
N LEU A 110 0.01 2.35 17.20
CA LEU A 110 1.08 1.86 16.34
C LEU A 110 2.40 1.68 17.10
N LEU A 111 2.83 2.70 17.86
CA LEU A 111 4.08 2.66 18.61
C LEU A 111 4.01 1.64 19.76
N THR A 112 2.88 1.54 20.45
CA THR A 112 2.72 0.60 21.56
C THR A 112 2.65 -0.85 21.09
N ASP A 113 1.98 -1.12 19.97
CA ASP A 113 1.86 -2.47 19.41
C ASP A 113 3.20 -2.96 18.87
N LEU A 114 3.90 -2.12 18.11
CA LEU A 114 5.26 -2.43 17.65
C LEU A 114 6.23 -2.55 18.83
N GLY A 115 6.06 -1.71 19.87
CA GLY A 115 6.83 -1.80 21.10
C GLY A 115 6.66 -3.14 21.80
N GLN A 116 5.42 -3.62 21.94
CA GLN A 116 5.12 -4.92 22.55
C GLN A 116 5.78 -6.07 21.79
N LEU A 117 5.73 -6.06 20.45
CA LEU A 117 6.44 -7.04 19.61
C LEU A 117 7.96 -6.99 19.83
N GLY A 118 8.51 -5.79 20.03
CA GLY A 118 9.91 -5.54 20.34
C GLY A 118 10.31 -5.72 21.80
N GLN A 119 9.37 -6.10 22.69
CA GLN A 119 9.59 -6.17 24.14
C GLN A 119 10.07 -4.84 24.77
N ILE A 120 9.63 -3.71 24.21
CA ILE A 120 9.82 -2.39 24.77
C ILE A 120 8.45 -1.75 25.06
N SER A 121 8.47 -0.75 25.94
CA SER A 121 7.30 0.05 26.28
C SER A 121 7.64 1.52 26.17
N TYR A 122 6.65 2.36 25.86
CA TYR A 122 6.82 3.80 25.81
C TYR A 122 6.12 4.44 27.00
N THR A 123 6.78 5.42 27.61
CA THR A 123 6.10 6.34 28.53
C THR A 123 5.13 7.24 27.75
N ASN A 124 4.06 7.73 28.40
CA ASN A 124 3.11 8.65 27.77
C ASN A 124 3.80 9.92 27.27
N GLU A 125 4.81 10.39 28.00
CA GLU A 125 5.61 11.56 27.64
C GLU A 125 6.47 11.29 26.39
N ALA A 126 7.01 10.08 26.23
CA ALA A 126 7.73 9.69 25.03
C ALA A 126 6.80 9.63 23.80
N LEU A 127 5.60 9.04 23.95
CA LEU A 127 4.58 9.02 22.90
C LEU A 127 4.16 10.45 22.51
N GLY A 128 3.92 11.32 23.48
CA GLY A 128 3.67 12.75 23.30
C GLY A 128 4.76 13.43 22.48
N LYS A 129 6.02 13.20 22.86
CA LYS A 129 7.17 13.79 22.17
C LYS A 129 7.27 13.32 20.72
N ILE A 130 7.06 12.02 20.45
CA ILE A 130 7.10 11.48 19.09
C ILE A 130 5.98 12.13 18.25
N TRP A 131 4.76 12.21 18.81
CA TRP A 131 3.65 12.87 18.13
C TRP A 131 3.95 14.34 17.81
N ASP A 132 4.50 15.11 18.76
CA ASP A 132 4.83 16.52 18.53
C ASP A 132 5.87 16.69 17.42
N LEU A 133 6.80 15.75 17.28
CA LEU A 133 7.84 15.77 16.24
C LEU A 133 7.32 15.34 14.86
N THR A 134 6.43 14.35 14.80
CA THR A 134 6.00 13.73 13.53
C THR A 134 4.67 14.26 13.04
N ASN A 135 3.84 14.81 13.94
CA ASN A 135 2.47 15.23 13.71
C ASN A 135 1.68 14.20 12.90
N GLY A 136 1.79 12.93 13.32
CA GLY A 136 1.11 11.78 12.73
C GLY A 136 1.65 11.31 11.38
N HIS A 137 2.78 11.84 10.90
CA HIS A 137 3.36 11.38 9.65
C HIS A 137 3.83 9.92 9.78
N PRO A 138 3.28 8.95 9.01
CA PRO A 138 3.56 7.53 9.22
C PRO A 138 5.06 7.20 9.12
N LEU A 139 5.71 7.66 8.05
CA LEU A 139 7.15 7.43 7.84
C LEU A 139 8.01 7.99 8.97
N LEU A 140 7.76 9.23 9.42
CA LEU A 140 8.55 9.85 10.49
C LEU A 140 8.30 9.15 11.83
N THR A 141 7.05 8.75 12.10
CA THR A 141 6.68 7.98 13.30
C THR A 141 7.41 6.65 13.35
N GLN A 142 7.42 5.91 12.23
CA GLN A 142 8.13 4.63 12.12
C GLN A 142 9.64 4.82 12.24
N LEU A 143 10.20 5.86 11.61
CA LEU A 143 11.63 6.15 11.68
C LEU A 143 12.07 6.45 13.12
N ILE A 144 11.38 7.36 13.81
CA ILE A 144 11.70 7.69 15.20
C ILE A 144 11.48 6.47 16.09
N GLY A 145 10.38 5.73 15.91
CA GLY A 145 10.10 4.49 16.64
C GLY A 145 11.22 3.46 16.50
N SER A 146 11.70 3.23 15.28
CA SER A 146 12.82 2.33 14.99
C SER A 146 14.12 2.79 15.65
N GLU A 147 14.43 4.08 15.57
CA GLU A 147 15.65 4.64 16.18
C GLU A 147 15.63 4.55 17.71
N VAL A 148 14.46 4.77 18.33
CA VAL A 148 14.26 4.58 19.76
C VAL A 148 14.44 3.12 20.13
N PHE A 149 13.85 2.19 19.37
CA PHE A 149 14.03 0.76 19.59
C PHE A 149 15.51 0.36 19.54
N ASP A 150 16.24 0.73 18.49
CA ASP A 150 17.66 0.41 18.34
C ASP A 150 18.52 1.01 19.45
N ARG A 151 18.13 2.17 19.98
CA ARG A 151 18.78 2.78 21.14
C ARG A 151 18.56 1.96 22.40
N LEU A 152 17.31 1.59 22.71
CA LEU A 152 16.96 0.79 23.88
C LEU A 152 17.68 -0.57 23.86
N GLN A 153 17.75 -1.22 22.70
CA GLN A 153 18.51 -2.47 22.54
C GLN A 153 20.00 -2.30 22.86
N ARG A 154 20.63 -1.22 22.38
CA ARG A 154 22.04 -0.90 22.70
C ARG A 154 22.26 -0.61 24.18
N GLN A 155 21.28 -0.01 24.84
CA GLN A 155 21.34 0.34 26.27
C GLN A 155 20.90 -0.79 27.20
N GLN A 156 20.34 -1.86 26.64
CA GLN A 156 19.74 -2.96 27.39
C GLN A 156 18.62 -2.48 28.34
N THR A 157 17.84 -1.50 27.86
CA THR A 157 16.66 -0.96 28.55
C THR A 157 15.40 -1.29 27.75
N GLN A 158 14.25 -1.28 28.43
CA GLN A 158 12.96 -1.68 27.84
C GLN A 158 11.89 -0.60 27.93
N VAL A 159 12.22 0.58 28.49
CA VAL A 159 11.27 1.67 28.68
C VAL A 159 11.80 2.92 27.99
N ALA A 160 11.10 3.37 26.95
CA ALA A 160 11.43 4.55 26.20
C ALA A 160 10.94 5.81 26.92
N THR A 161 11.85 6.76 27.11
CA THR A 161 11.60 8.06 27.75
C THR A 161 11.72 9.19 26.72
N PRO A 162 11.25 10.42 27.05
CA PRO A 162 11.47 11.58 26.17
C PRO A 162 12.94 11.80 25.80
N ASN A 163 13.87 11.50 26.71
CA ASN A 163 15.30 11.63 26.47
C ASN A 163 15.80 10.66 25.39
N ASP A 164 15.18 9.48 25.28
CA ASP A 164 15.54 8.51 24.23
C ASP A 164 15.06 9.00 22.86
N VAL A 165 13.89 9.63 22.81
CA VAL A 165 13.35 10.26 21.59
C VAL A 165 14.24 11.43 21.16
N GLU A 166 14.62 12.31 22.08
CA GLU A 166 15.48 13.46 21.78
C GLU A 166 16.87 13.03 21.28
N ALA A 167 17.45 12.01 21.92
CA ALA A 167 18.76 11.51 21.52
C ALA A 167 18.79 10.84 20.13
N CYS A 168 17.64 10.55 19.52
CA CYS A 168 17.55 10.07 18.14
C CYS A 168 17.66 11.18 17.09
N LEU A 169 17.47 12.46 17.49
CA LEU A 169 17.52 13.61 16.58
C LEU A 169 18.94 14.12 16.31
N ASP A 170 19.89 13.81 17.20
CA ASP A 170 21.26 14.31 17.16
C ASP A 170 22.23 13.42 16.34
N LYS A 171 21.70 12.51 15.51
CA LYS A 171 22.49 11.61 14.67
C LYS A 171 22.86 12.21 13.32
#